data_AF-A0A5E4BUN8-F1
#
_entry.id   AF-A0A5E4BUN8-F1
#
_cell.length_a   1.000
_cell.length_b   1.000
_cell.length_c   1.000
_cell.angle_alpha   90.00
_cell.angle_beta   90.00
_cell.angle_gamma   90.00
#
_symmetry.space_group_name_H-M   'P 1'
#
loop_
_entity.id
_entity.type
_entity.pdbx_description
1 polymer ?
#
loop_
_entity_poly.entity_id
_entity_poly.type
_entity_poly.pdbx_seq_one_letter_code
_entity_poly.pdbx_strand_id
1 'polypeptide(L)'
;MESPKSHLIIAQVAKNPLGFAGTENTTGKTDPSHSRFLKIVSGEPYCEKDAQEVHCKAAKWNMDDPPTFHSEMMYDNFTLVPIWGKEGYLQVCSNSLCCHLLYDRPTLSQEMYTLGVFDGFHTVNGTYYIQVCALVKCGGPGVHTCGQEITEAIGILEFHLWGNFSTSYIFPLFLTSGMTLESSDQLGWENDHSFLKK
;
A
#
# COMPACT_ATOMS: atom_id res chain seq x y z
N MET A 1 -15.12 42.83 -5.18
CA MET A 1 -14.66 43.25 -6.52
C MET A 1 -13.77 42.12 -7.02
N GLU A 2 -14.36 41.17 -7.75
CA GLU A 2 -13.69 39.96 -8.23
C GLU A 2 -12.69 40.31 -9.34
N SER A 3 -11.51 39.69 -9.30
CA SER A 3 -10.43 39.96 -10.26
C SER A 3 -10.83 39.47 -11.67
N PRO A 4 -10.81 40.33 -12.71
CA PRO A 4 -11.28 40.02 -14.06
C PRO A 4 -10.39 39.05 -14.86
N LYS A 5 -9.48 38.31 -14.19
CA LYS A 5 -8.51 37.38 -14.82
C LYS A 5 -8.47 36.01 -14.15
N SER A 6 -9.54 35.57 -13.49
CA SER A 6 -9.62 34.18 -13.01
C SER A 6 -9.80 33.24 -14.19
N HIS A 7 -8.82 32.38 -14.43
CA HIS A 7 -8.91 31.31 -15.43
C HIS A 7 -9.28 30.02 -14.73
N LEU A 8 -10.36 29.37 -15.17
CA LEU A 8 -10.72 28.04 -14.70
C LEU A 8 -9.75 27.02 -15.30
N ILE A 9 -8.93 26.38 -14.46
CA ILE A 9 -8.09 25.27 -14.87
C ILE A 9 -8.92 23.99 -14.78
N ILE A 10 -9.34 23.46 -15.92
CA ILE A 10 -10.00 22.16 -16.00
C ILE A 10 -8.94 21.14 -16.42
N ALA A 11 -8.58 20.24 -15.51
CA ALA A 11 -7.74 19.09 -15.82
C ALA A 11 -8.63 17.84 -15.92
N GLN A 12 -8.50 17.10 -17.01
CA GLN A 12 -9.08 15.76 -17.09
C GLN A 12 -8.18 14.80 -16.32
N VAL A 13 -8.69 14.23 -15.23
CA VAL A 13 -7.99 13.19 -14.47
C VAL A 13 -8.42 11.84 -15.02
N ALA A 14 -7.46 11.05 -15.52
CA ALA A 14 -7.74 9.70 -15.99
C ALA A 14 -8.21 8.83 -14.82
N LYS A 15 -9.32 8.10 -15.01
CA LYS A 15 -9.85 7.13 -14.02
C LYS A 15 -8.91 5.96 -13.78
N ASN A 16 -8.02 5.71 -14.72
CA ASN A 16 -6.98 4.72 -14.62
C ASN A 16 -5.84 5.31 -15.42
N PRO A 17 -4.90 6.06 -14.79
CA PRO A 17 -3.70 6.42 -15.51
C PRO A 17 -3.06 5.09 -15.88
N LEU A 18 -3.26 4.67 -17.15
CA LEU A 18 -2.46 3.62 -17.75
C LEU A 18 -1.04 3.99 -17.35
N GLY A 19 -0.39 3.10 -16.60
CA GLY A 19 0.96 3.34 -16.12
C GLY A 19 1.82 3.84 -17.28
N PHE A 20 2.96 4.42 -16.96
CA PHE A 20 4.06 4.43 -17.91
C PHE A 20 4.29 2.99 -18.35
N ALA A 21 3.60 2.57 -19.42
CA ALA A 21 3.88 1.37 -20.15
C ALA A 21 5.22 1.69 -20.78
N GLY A 22 6.29 1.42 -20.04
CA GLY A 22 7.55 1.12 -20.66
C GLY A 22 7.22 0.05 -21.68
N THR A 23 7.23 0.45 -22.95
CA THR A 23 7.32 -0.47 -24.08
C THR A 23 8.61 -1.24 -23.91
N GLU A 24 8.57 -2.28 -23.09
CA GLU A 24 9.52 -3.35 -23.15
C GLU A 24 8.74 -4.59 -23.59
N ASN A 25 8.83 -4.84 -24.89
CA ASN A 25 8.88 -6.20 -25.40
C ASN A 25 10.08 -6.90 -24.73
N THR A 26 9.92 -7.32 -23.48
CA THR A 26 10.86 -8.23 -22.83
C THR A 26 10.13 -9.53 -22.57
N THR A 27 10.59 -10.57 -23.23
CA THR A 27 10.42 -11.99 -22.88
C THR A 27 11.09 -12.30 -21.52
N GLY A 28 10.83 -11.46 -20.51
CA GLY A 28 11.55 -11.39 -19.24
C GLY A 28 10.85 -12.17 -18.13
N LYS A 29 11.65 -12.88 -17.32
CA LYS A 29 11.23 -13.61 -16.11
C LYS A 29 10.26 -12.77 -15.28
N THR A 30 9.15 -13.37 -14.85
CA THR A 30 8.25 -12.80 -13.85
C THR A 30 9.03 -12.40 -12.60
N ASP A 31 8.93 -11.12 -12.22
CA ASP A 31 9.49 -10.61 -10.97
C ASP A 31 8.98 -11.46 -9.78
N PRO A 32 9.87 -11.90 -8.86
CA PRO A 32 9.48 -12.68 -7.69
C PRO A 32 8.32 -12.06 -6.89
N SER A 33 8.31 -10.74 -6.72
CA SER A 33 7.25 -10.00 -5.99
C SER A 33 5.90 -10.03 -6.72
N HIS A 34 5.90 -9.91 -8.05
CA HIS A 34 4.72 -9.99 -8.89
C HIS A 34 4.15 -11.42 -8.91
N SER A 35 5.03 -12.43 -9.01
CA SER A 35 4.62 -13.83 -8.91
C SER A 35 4.00 -14.15 -7.55
N ARG A 36 4.49 -13.52 -6.48
CA ARG A 36 3.99 -13.68 -5.11
C ARG A 36 2.64 -12.98 -4.93
N PHE A 37 2.49 -11.77 -5.46
CA PHE A 37 1.20 -11.07 -5.53
C PHE A 37 0.14 -11.94 -6.19
N LEU A 38 0.42 -12.43 -7.41
CA LEU A 38 -0.53 -13.27 -8.15
C LEU A 38 -0.93 -14.52 -7.37
N LYS A 39 0.02 -15.18 -6.71
CA LYS A 39 -0.26 -16.36 -5.86
C LYS A 39 -1.13 -16.04 -4.65
N ILE A 40 -0.95 -14.88 -4.04
CA ILE A 40 -1.75 -14.45 -2.88
C ILE A 40 -3.17 -14.13 -3.32
N VAL A 41 -3.33 -13.40 -4.42
CA VAL A 41 -4.64 -13.02 -4.95
C VAL A 41 -5.38 -14.23 -5.52
N SER A 42 -4.69 -15.17 -6.16
CA SER A 42 -5.30 -16.39 -6.70
C SER A 42 -5.68 -17.41 -5.62
N GLY A 43 -5.12 -17.28 -4.41
CA GLY A 43 -5.34 -18.24 -3.32
C GLY A 43 -4.85 -19.66 -3.65
N GLU A 44 -3.99 -19.82 -4.66
CA GLU A 44 -3.60 -21.14 -5.16
C GLU A 44 -2.62 -21.84 -4.18
N PRO A 45 -2.86 -23.12 -3.82
CA PRO A 45 -1.96 -23.87 -2.96
C PRO A 45 -0.60 -24.12 -3.64
N TYR A 46 0.48 -23.96 -2.85
CA TYR A 46 1.84 -24.26 -3.29
C TYR A 46 2.06 -25.77 -3.30
N CYS A 47 2.23 -26.36 -4.48
CA CYS A 47 2.55 -27.78 -4.63
C CYS A 47 3.98 -27.92 -5.17
N GLU A 48 4.90 -28.35 -4.31
CA GLU A 48 6.25 -28.73 -4.69
C GLU A 48 6.23 -30.16 -5.24
N LYS A 49 6.89 -30.39 -6.39
CA LYS A 49 6.99 -31.74 -6.98
C LYS A 49 8.31 -32.36 -6.52
N ASP A 50 8.25 -33.16 -5.47
CA ASP A 50 9.31 -34.13 -5.16
C ASP A 50 8.91 -35.52 -5.65
N ALA A 51 9.94 -36.33 -5.96
CA ALA A 51 9.86 -37.55 -6.76
C ALA A 51 9.03 -38.71 -6.20
N GLN A 52 8.19 -38.52 -5.18
CA GLN A 52 7.31 -39.58 -4.69
C GLN A 52 5.95 -39.14 -4.12
N GLU A 53 5.67 -37.85 -3.89
CA GLU A 53 4.37 -37.40 -3.35
C GLU A 53 4.13 -35.90 -3.58
N VAL A 54 2.91 -35.52 -4.02
CA VAL A 54 2.52 -34.11 -4.19
C VAL A 54 2.11 -33.55 -2.83
N HIS A 55 3.05 -32.88 -2.15
CA HIS A 55 2.76 -32.21 -0.89
C HIS A 55 2.30 -30.78 -1.16
N CYS A 56 1.00 -30.59 -1.32
CA CYS A 56 0.43 -29.23 -1.39
C CYS A 56 0.41 -28.62 0.01
N LYS A 57 1.20 -27.57 0.24
CA LYS A 57 1.09 -26.72 1.43
C LYS A 57 0.33 -25.46 1.02
N ALA A 58 -0.72 -25.12 1.76
CA ALA A 58 -1.17 -23.72 1.77
C ALA A 58 0.04 -22.86 2.16
N ALA A 59 0.15 -21.64 1.63
CA ALA A 59 1.17 -20.70 2.06
C ALA A 59 0.93 -20.35 3.54
N LYS A 60 1.42 -21.20 4.44
CA LYS A 60 1.40 -21.00 5.88
C LYS A 60 2.51 -20.00 6.19
N TRP A 61 2.18 -18.72 6.02
CA TRP A 61 2.90 -17.66 6.69
C TRP A 61 2.69 -17.84 8.20
N ASN A 62 3.77 -17.76 8.99
CA ASN A 62 3.70 -17.89 10.44
C ASN A 62 2.77 -16.79 10.97
N MET A 63 1.57 -17.22 11.35
CA MET A 63 0.41 -16.39 11.61
C MET A 63 0.31 -16.11 13.11
N ASP A 64 1.33 -15.46 13.67
CA ASP A 64 1.02 -14.48 14.70
C ASP A 64 0.76 -13.19 13.94
N ASP A 65 -0.48 -13.02 13.46
CA ASP A 65 -0.89 -11.76 12.83
C ASP A 65 -0.57 -10.64 13.83
N PRO A 66 0.24 -9.64 13.46
CA PRO A 66 0.58 -8.57 14.38
C PRO A 66 -0.73 -7.93 14.88
N PRO A 67 -0.84 -7.65 16.19
CA PRO A 67 -2.07 -7.09 16.73
C PRO A 67 -2.35 -5.75 16.04
N THR A 68 -3.57 -5.65 15.51
CA THR A 68 -4.04 -4.40 14.95
C THR A 68 -4.31 -3.39 16.06
N PHE A 69 -4.20 -2.11 15.72
CA PHE A 69 -4.50 -1.02 16.63
C PHE A 69 -5.13 0.14 15.87
N HIS A 70 -5.74 1.06 16.60
CA HIS A 70 -6.33 2.27 16.04
C HIS A 70 -5.44 3.48 16.31
N SER A 71 -5.32 4.35 15.31
CA SER A 71 -4.66 5.64 15.47
C SER A 71 -5.28 6.66 14.53
N GLU A 72 -5.29 7.92 14.99
CA GLU A 72 -5.81 9.02 14.22
C GLU A 72 -4.76 9.49 13.19
N MET A 73 -5.15 9.58 11.92
CA MET A 73 -4.36 10.22 10.87
C MET A 73 -5.26 11.24 10.18
N MET A 74 -4.87 12.51 10.20
CA MET A 74 -5.68 13.60 9.64
C MET A 74 -7.13 13.62 10.18
N TYR A 75 -7.32 13.41 11.49
CA TYR A 75 -8.63 13.35 12.15
C TYR A 75 -9.52 12.14 11.80
N ASP A 76 -9.00 11.18 11.04
CA ASP A 76 -9.69 9.94 10.71
C ASP A 76 -9.10 8.77 11.51
N ASN A 77 -9.97 7.91 12.04
CA ASN A 77 -9.54 6.78 12.87
C ASN A 77 -9.18 5.56 12.01
N PHE A 78 -7.89 5.41 11.69
CA PHE A 78 -7.40 4.30 10.89
C PHE A 78 -7.30 3.01 11.69
N THR A 79 -7.43 1.87 11.01
CA THR A 79 -7.01 0.57 11.54
C THR A 79 -5.63 0.26 11.00
N LEU A 80 -4.66 0.00 11.88
CA LEU A 80 -3.25 -0.12 11.55
C LEU A 80 -2.68 -1.47 12.02
N VAL A 81 -1.71 -1.98 11.29
CA VAL A 81 -0.92 -3.16 11.64
C VAL A 81 0.57 -2.81 11.52
N PRO A 82 1.40 -3.11 12.53
CA PRO A 82 2.81 -2.74 12.52
C PRO A 82 3.63 -3.65 11.59
N ILE A 83 4.67 -3.06 10.99
CA ILE A 83 5.64 -3.75 10.12
C ILE A 83 6.87 -4.14 10.94
N TRP A 84 7.07 -5.44 11.09
CA TRP A 84 8.15 -6.03 11.87
C TRP A 84 9.10 -6.85 11.01
N GLY A 85 10.34 -7.03 11.48
CA GLY A 85 11.32 -7.88 10.78
C GLY A 85 11.72 -7.38 9.39
N LYS A 86 12.52 -8.16 8.68
CA LYS A 86 13.13 -7.72 7.42
C LYS A 86 12.14 -7.73 6.27
N GLU A 87 11.35 -8.78 6.14
CA GLU A 87 10.39 -8.97 5.05
C GLU A 87 9.07 -9.50 5.62
N GLY A 88 7.99 -9.36 4.85
CA GLY A 88 6.70 -9.90 5.29
C GLY A 88 5.56 -9.67 4.32
N TYR A 89 4.43 -10.28 4.69
CA TYR A 89 3.13 -10.04 4.09
C TYR A 89 2.18 -9.59 5.20
N LEU A 90 1.46 -8.49 4.97
CA LEU A 90 0.45 -7.98 5.90
C LEU A 90 -0.87 -7.76 5.18
N GLN A 91 -1.95 -7.95 5.91
CA GLN A 91 -3.31 -7.61 5.52
C GLN A 91 -3.99 -6.88 6.66
N VAL A 92 -4.72 -5.81 6.34
CA VAL A 92 -5.59 -5.11 7.29
C VAL A 92 -6.85 -4.65 6.56
N CYS A 93 -8.01 -4.83 7.18
CA CYS A 93 -9.30 -4.48 6.57
C CYS A 93 -10.10 -3.53 7.46
N SER A 94 -10.86 -2.64 6.84
CA SER A 94 -11.88 -1.81 7.47
C SER A 94 -13.09 -1.75 6.54
N ASN A 95 -14.26 -2.09 7.07
CA ASN A 95 -15.51 -2.18 6.30
C ASN A 95 -15.34 -3.05 5.04
N SER A 96 -15.41 -2.47 3.85
CA SER A 96 -15.33 -3.18 2.57
C SER A 96 -13.92 -3.22 1.97
N LEU A 97 -13.02 -2.36 2.47
CA LEU A 97 -11.65 -2.24 2.00
C LEU A 97 -10.70 -3.13 2.80
N CYS A 98 -9.95 -3.97 2.10
CA CYS A 98 -8.79 -4.69 2.57
C CYS A 98 -7.55 -4.17 1.84
N CYS A 99 -6.54 -3.79 2.63
CA CYS A 99 -5.24 -3.36 2.16
C CYS A 99 -4.23 -4.44 2.44
N HIS A 100 -3.33 -4.65 1.48
CA HIS A 100 -2.32 -5.69 1.53
C HIS A 100 -0.96 -5.10 1.21
N LEU A 101 0.06 -5.62 1.90
CA LEU A 101 1.43 -5.17 1.74
C LEU A 101 2.36 -6.37 1.67
N LEU A 102 3.14 -6.46 0.61
CA LEU A 102 4.40 -7.19 0.61
C LEU A 102 5.52 -6.19 0.78
N TYR A 103 6.47 -6.49 1.66
CA TYR A 103 7.62 -5.61 1.88
C TYR A 103 8.91 -6.40 2.06
N ASP A 104 10.02 -5.77 1.69
CA ASP A 104 11.36 -6.08 2.13
C ASP A 104 12.04 -4.81 2.64
N ARG A 105 12.81 -4.94 3.72
CA ARG A 105 13.58 -3.87 4.36
C ARG A 105 15.05 -4.25 4.24
N PRO A 106 15.75 -3.78 3.19
CA PRO A 106 17.16 -4.12 2.98
C PRO A 106 18.01 -3.86 4.22
N THR A 107 17.69 -2.79 4.95
CA THR A 107 18.26 -2.41 6.24
C THR A 107 17.16 -2.16 7.27
N LEU A 108 17.33 -2.70 8.48
CA LEU A 108 16.45 -2.40 9.61
C LEU A 108 16.88 -1.08 10.25
N SER A 109 15.95 -0.14 10.36
CA SER A 109 16.11 1.06 11.18
C SER A 109 15.40 0.89 12.53
N GLN A 110 15.62 1.83 13.44
CA GLN A 110 14.85 1.92 14.70
C GLN A 110 13.45 2.53 14.48
N GLU A 111 13.12 2.92 13.25
CA GLU A 111 11.84 3.54 12.94
C GLU A 111 10.75 2.49 12.81
N MET A 112 9.58 2.84 13.32
CA MET A 112 8.39 2.02 13.20
C MET A 112 7.62 2.41 11.95
N TYR A 113 7.20 1.41 11.19
CA TYR A 113 6.31 1.57 10.03
C TYR A 113 5.07 0.73 10.24
N THR A 114 3.98 1.12 9.61
CA THR A 114 2.68 0.44 9.70
C THR A 114 1.98 0.46 8.35
N LEU A 115 1.18 -0.58 8.11
CA LEU A 115 0.14 -0.57 7.10
C LEU A 115 -1.17 -0.11 7.74
N GLY A 116 -1.83 0.88 7.17
CA GLY A 116 -3.11 1.43 7.61
C GLY A 116 -4.20 1.30 6.56
N VAL A 117 -5.44 1.15 7.03
CA VAL A 117 -6.66 1.18 6.21
C VAL A 117 -7.71 2.10 6.82
N PHE A 118 -8.40 2.84 5.95
CA PHE A 118 -9.59 3.61 6.27
C PHE A 118 -10.61 3.51 5.14
N ASP A 119 -11.88 3.34 5.51
CA ASP A 119 -13.02 3.25 4.58
C ASP A 119 -14.20 3.94 5.26
N GLY A 120 -14.36 5.24 5.03
CA GLY A 120 -15.33 6.03 5.77
C GLY A 120 -15.40 7.51 5.38
N PHE A 121 -16.17 8.27 6.16
CA PHE A 121 -16.33 9.72 5.98
C PHE A 121 -15.26 10.50 6.74
N HIS A 122 -14.55 11.36 6.02
CA HIS A 122 -13.81 12.47 6.61
C HIS A 122 -14.78 13.62 6.88
N THR A 123 -14.66 14.27 8.03
CA THR A 123 -15.61 15.32 8.47
C THR A 123 -14.97 16.63 8.94
N VAL A 124 -13.67 16.63 9.22
CA VAL A 124 -12.95 17.83 9.65
C VAL A 124 -12.55 18.65 8.43
N ASN A 125 -12.78 19.96 8.41
CA ASN A 125 -12.43 20.83 7.27
C ASN A 125 -13.04 20.44 5.90
N GLY A 126 -14.06 19.58 5.89
CA GLY A 126 -14.77 19.12 4.69
C GLY A 126 -15.55 17.84 4.99
N THR A 127 -16.52 17.49 4.14
CA THR A 127 -17.23 16.20 4.27
C THR A 127 -17.19 15.44 2.96
N TYR A 128 -16.48 14.32 2.95
CA TYR A 128 -16.32 13.46 1.79
C TYR A 128 -15.99 12.03 2.23
N TYR A 129 -16.37 11.06 1.40
CA TYR A 129 -16.07 9.66 1.63
C TYR A 129 -14.72 9.31 1.01
N ILE A 130 -13.86 8.63 1.76
CA ILE A 130 -12.53 8.21 1.31
C ILE A 130 -12.25 6.75 1.66
N GLN A 131 -11.49 6.13 0.76
CA GLN A 131 -10.88 4.83 0.95
C GLN A 131 -9.37 5.01 0.84
N VAL A 132 -8.62 4.51 1.83
CA VAL A 132 -7.18 4.72 1.93
C VAL A 132 -6.49 3.43 2.34
N CYS A 133 -5.49 3.03 1.55
CA CYS A 133 -4.44 2.10 1.96
C CYS A 133 -3.14 2.91 2.12
N ALA A 134 -2.51 2.85 3.29
CA ALA A 134 -1.37 3.70 3.60
C ALA A 134 -0.23 2.90 4.24
N LEU A 135 0.96 2.94 3.61
CA LEU A 135 2.22 2.57 4.25
C LEU A 135 2.83 3.84 4.85
N VAL A 136 2.92 3.92 6.18
CA VAL A 136 3.38 5.13 6.88
C VAL A 136 4.46 4.83 7.90
N LYS A 137 5.39 5.77 8.06
CA LYS A 137 6.32 5.82 9.20
C LYS A 137 5.61 6.46 10.39
N CYS A 138 5.87 5.98 11.59
CA CYS A 138 5.34 6.56 12.83
C CYS A 138 6.27 7.67 13.36
N GLY A 139 5.74 8.60 14.16
CA GLY A 139 6.51 9.70 14.75
C GLY A 139 7.67 9.27 15.66
N GLY A 140 7.57 8.08 16.24
CA GLY A 140 8.60 7.46 17.07
C GLY A 140 8.49 5.93 17.08
N PRO A 141 9.16 5.25 18.03
CA PRO A 141 9.18 3.79 18.10
C PRO A 141 7.89 3.17 18.67
N GLY A 142 6.94 3.97 19.14
CA GLY A 142 5.69 3.50 19.74
C GLY A 142 4.50 3.62 18.78
N VAL A 143 3.62 2.62 18.79
CA VAL A 143 2.41 2.56 17.92
C VAL A 143 1.47 3.78 18.07
N HIS A 144 1.47 4.41 19.25
CA HIS A 144 0.66 5.62 19.53
C HIS A 144 1.14 6.86 18.77
N THR A 145 2.32 6.82 18.14
CA THR A 145 2.88 7.93 17.35
C THR A 145 2.56 7.81 15.86
N CYS A 146 1.94 6.71 15.43
CA CYS A 146 1.56 6.49 14.04
C CYS A 146 0.39 7.41 13.69
N GLY A 147 0.48 8.11 12.56
CA GLY A 147 -0.51 9.14 12.17
C GLY A 147 -0.13 10.59 12.49
N GLN A 148 0.95 10.79 13.26
CA GLN A 148 1.51 12.12 13.48
C GLN A 148 2.14 12.69 12.21
N GLU A 149 2.14 14.01 12.11
CA GLU A 149 2.85 14.73 11.06
C GLU A 149 4.36 14.56 11.22
N ILE A 150 5.02 14.05 10.18
CA ILE A 150 6.45 13.78 10.13
C ILE A 150 7.02 14.24 8.80
N THR A 151 8.28 14.67 8.79
CA THR A 151 8.96 15.15 7.56
C THR A 151 10.17 14.30 7.18
N GLU A 152 10.72 13.54 8.12
CA GLU A 152 11.95 12.78 7.92
C GLU A 152 11.77 11.28 8.19
N ALA A 153 12.48 10.46 7.41
CA ALA A 153 12.58 9.03 7.56
C ALA A 153 13.97 8.55 7.08
N ILE A 154 14.49 7.50 7.72
CA ILE A 154 15.77 6.87 7.32
C ILE A 154 15.59 5.43 6.82
N GLY A 155 14.46 4.79 7.14
CA GLY A 155 14.16 3.44 6.73
C GLY A 155 13.95 3.33 5.23
N ILE A 156 14.53 2.28 4.65
CA ILE A 156 14.36 1.92 3.24
C ILE A 156 13.42 0.72 3.18
N LEU A 157 12.38 0.83 2.36
CA LEU A 157 11.38 -0.20 2.14
C LEU A 157 11.18 -0.40 0.64
N GLU A 158 11.41 -1.61 0.17
CA GLU A 158 10.82 -2.11 -1.08
C GLU A 158 9.43 -2.61 -0.75
N PHE A 159 8.43 -2.24 -1.55
CA PHE A 159 7.05 -2.55 -1.24
C PHE A 159 6.18 -2.78 -2.46
N HIS A 160 5.21 -3.66 -2.29
CA HIS A 160 4.06 -3.79 -3.16
C HIS A 160 2.82 -3.62 -2.29
N LEU A 161 2.13 -2.49 -2.45
CA LEU A 161 0.91 -2.12 -1.74
C LEU A 161 -0.27 -2.25 -2.69
N TRP A 162 -1.36 -2.90 -2.24
CA TRP A 162 -2.57 -2.98 -3.04
C TRP A 162 -3.84 -3.06 -2.19
N GLY A 163 -4.99 -2.75 -2.80
CA GLY A 163 -6.29 -2.82 -2.15
C GLY A 163 -7.46 -2.98 -3.11
N ASN A 164 -8.55 -3.56 -2.62
CA ASN A 164 -9.80 -3.79 -3.35
C ASN A 164 -10.74 -2.57 -3.27
N PHE A 165 -10.28 -1.42 -3.77
CA PHE A 165 -11.04 -0.18 -3.73
C PHE A 165 -12.38 -0.31 -4.48
N SER A 166 -13.45 0.25 -3.90
CA SER A 166 -14.77 0.25 -4.52
C SER A 166 -14.95 1.35 -5.58
N THR A 167 -13.91 2.16 -5.82
CA THR A 167 -13.91 3.28 -6.75
C THR A 167 -12.73 3.17 -7.71
N SER A 168 -12.95 3.56 -8.96
CA SER A 168 -11.87 3.70 -9.94
C SER A 168 -11.02 4.95 -9.72
N TYR A 169 -11.50 5.94 -8.95
CA TYR A 169 -10.78 7.21 -8.77
C TYR A 169 -9.74 7.09 -7.66
N ILE A 170 -8.57 6.54 -7.99
CA ILE A 170 -7.46 6.30 -7.07
C ILE A 170 -6.29 7.22 -7.37
N PHE A 171 -5.74 7.83 -6.32
CA PHE A 171 -4.62 8.78 -6.42
C PHE A 171 -3.41 8.19 -5.69
N PRO A 172 -2.52 7.46 -6.40
CA PRO A 172 -1.30 6.95 -5.80
C PRO A 172 -0.37 8.13 -5.45
N LEU A 173 0.10 8.15 -4.20
CA LEU A 173 1.04 9.15 -3.69
C LEU A 173 2.21 8.44 -3.03
N PHE A 174 3.43 8.81 -3.42
CA PHE A 174 4.65 8.32 -2.80
C PHE A 174 5.53 9.50 -2.37
N LEU A 175 5.61 9.69 -1.06
CA LEU A 175 6.39 10.74 -0.41
C LEU A 175 7.55 10.10 0.35
N THR A 176 8.76 10.64 0.16
CA THR A 176 9.98 10.22 0.85
C THR A 176 10.48 11.30 1.80
N SER A 177 11.59 11.02 2.50
CA SER A 177 12.19 11.96 3.47
C SER A 177 12.40 13.36 2.89
N GLY A 178 12.22 14.37 3.74
CA GLY A 178 12.27 15.77 3.33
C GLY A 178 11.03 16.22 2.54
N MET A 179 9.91 15.49 2.62
CA MET A 179 8.67 15.76 1.88
C MET A 179 8.88 15.74 0.35
N THR A 180 9.72 14.84 -0.13
CA THR A 180 10.07 14.73 -1.54
C THR A 180 9.08 13.81 -2.26
N LEU A 181 8.43 14.32 -3.30
CA LEU A 181 7.54 13.53 -4.15
C LEU A 181 8.38 12.64 -5.09
N GLU A 182 8.12 11.35 -5.07
CA GLU A 182 8.84 10.36 -5.86
C GLU A 182 7.90 9.57 -6.78
N SER A 183 8.46 9.03 -7.87
CA SER A 183 7.75 8.11 -8.74
C SER A 183 7.88 6.67 -8.26
N SER A 184 6.77 5.95 -8.21
CA SER A 184 6.74 4.50 -8.08
C SER A 184 7.32 3.81 -9.31
N ASP A 185 7.82 2.60 -9.13
CA ASP A 185 8.34 1.79 -10.24
C ASP A 185 7.19 1.24 -11.09
N GLN A 186 6.10 0.83 -10.44
CA GLN A 186 4.89 0.37 -11.12
C GLN A 186 3.64 0.80 -10.34
N LEU A 187 2.57 1.08 -11.07
CA LEU A 187 1.24 1.34 -10.53
C LEU A 187 0.20 0.87 -11.55
N GLY A 188 -0.99 0.50 -11.08
CA GLY A 188 -2.05 0.10 -11.98
C GLY A 188 -3.17 -0.67 -11.30
N TRP A 189 -3.79 -1.54 -12.07
CA TRP A 189 -4.88 -2.41 -11.66
C TRP A 189 -4.60 -3.83 -12.09
N GLU A 190 -4.79 -4.78 -11.17
CA GLU A 190 -4.68 -6.21 -11.45
C GLU A 190 -5.68 -6.97 -10.57
N ASN A 191 -6.49 -7.87 -11.18
CA ASN A 191 -7.53 -8.66 -10.50
C ASN A 191 -8.45 -7.81 -9.60
N ASP A 192 -8.96 -6.68 -10.11
CA ASP A 192 -9.82 -5.72 -9.39
C ASP A 192 -9.16 -5.03 -8.17
N HIS A 193 -7.84 -5.14 -8.02
CA HIS A 193 -7.08 -4.42 -7.00
C HIS A 193 -6.26 -3.31 -7.65
N SER A 194 -6.29 -2.12 -7.06
CA SER A 194 -5.35 -1.06 -7.41
C SER A 194 -4.06 -1.28 -6.64
N PHE A 195 -2.91 -1.14 -7.31
CA PHE A 195 -1.60 -1.36 -6.70
C PHE A 195 -0.61 -0.23 -6.96
N LEU A 196 0.35 -0.11 -6.04
CA LEU A 196 1.51 0.76 -6.07
C LEU A 196 2.74 -0.02 -5.64
N LYS A 197 3.82 0.06 -6.41
CA LYS A 197 5.04 -0.70 -6.17
C LYS A 197 6.30 0.16 -6.24
N LYS A 198 7.22 -0.08 -5.30
CA LYS A 198 8.56 0.49 -5.26
C LYS A 198 9.59 -0.57 -4.84
#